data_AF-A0A9C9S8G6-F1
#
_entry.id   AF-A0A9C9S8G6-F1
#
_cell.length_a   1.000
_cell.length_b   1.000
_cell.length_c   1.000
_cell.angle_alpha   90.00
_cell.angle_beta   90.00
_cell.angle_gamma   90.00
#
_symmetry.space_group_name_H-M   'P 1'
#
loop_
_entity.id
_entity.type
_entity.pdbx_description
1 polymer ?
#
loop_
_entity_poly.entity_id
_entity_poly.type
_entity_poly.pdbx_seq_one_letter_code
_entity_poly.pdbx_strand_id
1 'polypeptide(L)' 'MGVAVEGLPDLYRYRFRFEAEQGIRMPPMPGSAWRGLLGHGLRKAACVIRSPTCEGCLLRESCIHNRIFESDFEGEAR' A
#
# COMPACT_ATOMS: atom_id res chain seq x y z
N MET A 1 12.82 28.49 3.97
CA MET A 1 12.48 28.49 2.53
C MET A 1 11.64 27.26 2.24
N GLY A 2 10.32 27.37 2.33
CA GLY A 2 9.41 26.30 1.91
C GLY A 2 9.16 26.45 0.42
N VAL A 3 9.43 25.40 -0.35
CA VAL A 3 9.05 25.35 -1.76
C VAL A 3 7.53 25.16 -1.79
N ALA A 4 6.79 26.16 -2.26
CA ALA A 4 5.39 25.97 -2.63
C ALA A 4 5.39 25.17 -3.94
N VAL A 5 5.07 23.88 -3.84
CA VAL A 5 4.86 23.00 -4.98
C VAL A 5 3.40 23.14 -5.39
N GLU A 6 3.13 24.02 -6.36
CA GLU A 6 1.80 24.20 -6.95
C GLU A 6 1.37 22.91 -7.67
N GLY A 7 0.13 22.45 -7.41
CA GLY A 7 -0.46 21.29 -8.09
C GLY A 7 -0.41 19.96 -7.33
N LEU A 8 0.03 19.91 -6.07
CA LEU A 8 -0.07 18.68 -5.28
C LEU A 8 -1.52 18.42 -4.82
N PRO A 9 -1.98 17.15 -4.85
CA PRO A 9 -3.26 16.77 -4.27
C PRO A 9 -3.27 17.01 -2.75
N ASP A 10 -4.46 17.12 -2.18
CA ASP A 10 -4.64 17.25 -0.73
C ASP A 10 -3.87 16.15 0.02
N LEU A 11 -2.92 16.57 0.86
CA LEU A 11 -2.10 15.66 1.63
C LEU A 11 -2.67 15.48 3.03
N TYR A 12 -3.00 14.23 3.35
CA TYR A 12 -3.46 13.86 4.69
C TYR A 12 -2.39 13.02 5.40
N ARG A 13 -2.13 13.36 6.67
CA ARG A 13 -1.17 12.63 7.51
C ARG A 13 -1.92 11.78 8.53
N TYR A 14 -1.82 10.47 8.37
CA TYR A 14 -2.33 9.49 9.32
C TYR A 14 -1.22 8.97 10.22
N ARG A 15 -1.52 8.75 11.50
CA ARG A 15 -0.58 8.16 12.46
C ARG A 15 -1.29 7.04 13.22
N PHE A 16 -0.85 5.82 12.99
CA PHE A 16 -1.31 4.64 13.70
C PHE A 16 -0.25 4.22 14.72
N ARG A 17 -0.70 3.66 15.86
CA ARG A 17 0.16 3.05 16.87
C ARG A 17 -0.27 1.60 17.01
N PHE A 18 0.71 0.71 17.04
CA PHE A 18 0.51 -0.72 17.17
C PHE A 18 1.39 -1.23 18.30
N GLU A 19 0.88 -2.22 19.01
CA GLU A 19 1.61 -2.95 20.04
C GLU A 19 1.59 -4.43 19.67
N ALA A 20 2.71 -5.11 19.84
CA ALA A 20 2.79 -6.53 19.56
C ALA A 20 2.22 -7.31 20.75
N GLU A 21 1.20 -8.12 20.52
CA GLU A 21 0.59 -8.97 21.56
C GLU A 21 1.54 -10.06 22.06
N GLN A 22 2.54 -10.39 21.25
CA GLN A 22 3.58 -11.39 21.52
C GLN A 22 4.94 -10.88 21.06
N GLY A 23 6.01 -11.46 21.56
CA GLY A 23 7.37 -11.10 21.14
C GLY A 23 7.57 -11.34 19.64
N ILE A 24 7.90 -10.28 18.89
CA ILE A 24 8.21 -10.35 17.46
C ILE A 24 9.69 -10.03 17.21
N ARG A 25 10.30 -10.72 16.24
CA ARG A 25 11.60 -10.31 15.68
C ARG A 25 11.36 -9.53 14.41
N MET A 26 11.70 -8.24 14.43
CA MET A 26 11.68 -7.43 13.23
C MET A 26 12.92 -7.71 12.37
N PRO A 27 12.80 -7.65 11.04
CA PRO A 27 13.96 -7.71 10.16
C PRO A 27 14.83 -6.44 10.33
N PRO A 28 16.06 -6.44 9.79
CA PRO A 28 16.94 -5.26 9.81
C PRO A 28 16.31 -4.00 9.21
N MET A 29 15.32 -4.16 8.33
CA MET A 29 14.51 -3.07 7.77
C MET A 29 13.04 -3.20 8.22
N PRO A 30 12.65 -2.67 9.39
CA PRO A 30 11.29 -2.75 9.90
C PRO A 30 10.22 -2.24 8.92
N GLY A 31 10.55 -1.25 8.09
CA GLY A 31 9.66 -0.69 7.09
C GLY A 31 9.19 -1.70 6.03
N SER A 32 10.04 -2.66 5.64
CA SER A 32 9.64 -3.69 4.67
C SER A 32 8.66 -4.69 5.28
N ALA A 33 8.84 -5.05 6.56
CA ALA A 33 7.86 -5.85 7.29
C ALA A 33 6.51 -5.13 7.38
N TRP A 34 6.50 -3.83 7.69
CA TRP A 34 5.26 -3.04 7.73
C TRP A 34 4.57 -2.95 6.37
N ARG A 35 5.32 -2.70 5.29
CA ARG A 35 4.76 -2.71 3.92
C ARG A 35 4.13 -4.06 3.60
N GLY A 36 4.80 -5.16 3.93
CA GLY A 36 4.29 -6.51 3.72
C GLY A 36 3.01 -6.78 4.52
N LEU A 37 3.01 -6.45 5.81
CA LEU A 37 1.87 -6.64 6.70
C LEU A 37 0.64 -5.85 6.22
N LEU A 38 0.80 -4.56 5.94
CA LEU A 38 -0.29 -3.70 5.47
C LEU A 38 -0.79 -4.12 4.09
N GLY A 39 0.12 -4.48 3.18
CA GLY A 39 -0.25 -4.96 1.84
C GLY A 39 -1.06 -6.25 1.91
N HIS A 40 -0.58 -7.23 2.66
CA HIS A 40 -1.26 -8.51 2.81
C HIS A 40 -2.61 -8.37 3.54
N GLY A 41 -2.67 -7.54 4.59
CA GLY A 41 -3.90 -7.21 5.30
C GLY A 41 -4.94 -6.56 4.39
N LEU A 42 -4.54 -5.54 3.61
CA LEU A 42 -5.43 -4.88 2.66
C LEU A 42 -5.93 -5.86 1.59
N ARG A 43 -5.04 -6.72 1.06
CA ARG A 43 -5.43 -7.75 0.11
C ARG A 43 -6.50 -8.68 0.70
N LYS A 44 -6.27 -9.17 1.92
CA LYS A 44 -7.22 -10.07 2.61
C LYS A 44 -8.58 -9.41 2.84
N ALA A 45 -8.59 -8.10 3.12
CA ALA A 45 -9.80 -7.34 3.36
C ALA A 45 -10.56 -6.99 2.06
N ALA A 46 -9.86 -6.61 0.99
CA ALA A 46 -10.46 -6.04 -0.21
C ALA A 46 -10.53 -6.98 -1.43
N CYS A 47 -9.72 -8.04 -1.48
CA CYS A 47 -9.65 -8.91 -2.66
C CYS A 47 -10.86 -9.84 -2.73
N VAL A 48 -11.72 -9.61 -3.72
CA VAL A 48 -12.90 -10.46 -3.98
C VAL A 48 -12.55 -11.79 -4.66
N ILE A 49 -11.47 -11.82 -5.45
CA ILE A 49 -11.03 -13.02 -6.19
C ILE A 49 -10.34 -14.03 -5.26
N ARG A 50 -9.63 -13.56 -4.23
CA ARG A 50 -8.83 -14.37 -3.29
C ARG A 50 -7.78 -15.28 -3.95
N SER A 51 -7.36 -14.95 -5.17
CA SER A 51 -6.24 -15.62 -5.87
C SER A 51 -4.94 -15.48 -5.06
N PRO A 52 -3.98 -16.43 -5.16
CA PRO A 52 -2.65 -16.31 -4.55
C PRO A 52 -1.75 -15.26 -5.21
N THR A 53 -1.99 -14.89 -6.48
CA THR A 53 -1.28 -13.81 -7.21
C THR A 53 -2.27 -12.83 -7.85
N CYS A 54 -1.81 -11.62 -8.16
CA CYS A 54 -2.58 -10.62 -8.91
C CYS A 54 -2.34 -10.69 -10.44
N GLU A 55 -1.57 -11.67 -10.90
CA GLU A 55 -1.27 -11.89 -12.31
C GLU A 55 -2.54 -12.27 -13.09
N GLY A 56 -2.79 -11.61 -14.23
CA GLY A 56 -4.00 -11.83 -15.03
C GLY A 56 -5.32 -11.41 -14.36
N CYS A 57 -5.28 -10.68 -13.25
CA CYS A 57 -6.49 -10.24 -12.54
C CYS A 57 -7.31 -9.25 -13.37
N LEU A 58 -8.57 -9.61 -13.68
CA LEU A 58 -9.49 -8.77 -14.47
C LEU A 58 -9.87 -7.44 -13.79
N LEU A 59 -9.67 -7.33 -12.47
CA LEU A 59 -10.01 -6.13 -11.69
C LEU A 59 -8.78 -5.26 -11.39
N ARG A 60 -7.63 -5.51 -12.04
CA ARG A 60 -6.34 -4.89 -11.68
C ARG A 60 -6.42 -3.36 -11.61
N GLU A 61 -6.97 -2.72 -12.65
CA GLU A 61 -7.07 -1.25 -12.76
C GLU A 61 -7.97 -0.61 -11.67
N SER A 62 -9.05 -1.30 -11.27
CA SER A 62 -10.00 -0.81 -10.26
C SER A 62 -9.68 -1.30 -8.84
N CYS A 63 -8.73 -2.23 -8.68
CA CYS A 63 -8.42 -2.87 -7.40
C CYS A 63 -7.61 -1.94 -6.49
N ILE A 64 -8.18 -1.62 -5.31
CA ILE A 64 -7.53 -0.76 -4.32
C ILE A 64 -6.19 -1.31 -3.82
N HIS A 65 -6.05 -2.64 -3.69
CA HIS A 65 -4.78 -3.25 -3.29
C HIS A 65 -3.69 -3.05 -4.35
N ASN A 66 -4.02 -3.27 -5.63
CA ASN A 66 -3.07 -3.05 -6.72
C ASN A 66 -2.65 -1.57 -6.80
N ARG A 67 -3.62 -0.64 -6.80
CA ARG A 67 -3.35 0.81 -6.85
C ARG A 67 -2.40 1.31 -5.76
N ILE A 68 -2.42 0.70 -4.57
CA ILE A 68 -1.59 1.12 -3.44
C ILE A 68 -0.26 0.35 -3.36
N PHE A 69 -0.24 -0.95 -3.68
CA PHE A 69 0.91 -1.82 -3.38
C PHE A 69 1.63 -2.43 -4.57
N GLU A 70 0.99 -2.54 -5.73
CA GLU A 70 1.60 -3.11 -6.95
C GLU A 70 2.04 -2.03 -7.93
N SER A 71 1.60 -0.78 -7.73
CA SER A 71 2.10 0.42 -8.42
C SER A 71 2.27 0.23 -9.93
N ASP A 72 1.19 0.03 -10.66
CA ASP A 72 1.17 0.26 -12.11
C ASP A 72 1.03 1.77 -12.37
N PHE A 73 1.94 2.59 -11.81
CA PHE A 73 1.90 4.05 -11.99
C PHE A 73 2.41 4.42 -13.38
N GLU A 74 1.61 4.10 -14.40
CA GLU A 74 1.68 4.82 -15.68
C GLU A 74 1.09 6.21 -15.42
N GLY A 75 1.92 7.12 -14.93
CA GLY A 75 1.58 8.53 -14.89
C GLY A 75 1.30 8.97 -16.32
N GLU A 76 0.03 9.08 -16.70
CA GLU A 76 -0.38 9.77 -17.91
C GLU A 76 0.09 11.22 -17.76
N ALA A 77 1.26 11.50 -18.34
CA ALA A 77 1.64 12.82 -18.78
C ALA A 77 0.71 13.17 -19.96
N ARG A 78 -0.48 13.68 -19.63
CA ARG A 78 -1.29 14.50 -20.53
C ARG A 78 -1.42 15.90 -19.96
#